data_AF-A0A3C1FLB7-F1
#
_entry.id   AF-A0A3C1FLB7-F1
#
_cell.length_a   1.000
_cell.length_b   1.000
_cell.length_c   1.000
_cell.angle_alpha   90.00
_cell.angle_beta   90.00
_cell.angle_gamma   90.00
#
_symmetry.space_group_name_H-M   'P 1'
#
loop_
_entity.id
_entity.type
_entity.pdbx_description
1 polymer ?
#
loop_
_entity_poly.entity_id
_entity_poly.type
_entity_poly.pdbx_seq_one_letter_code
_entity_poly.pdbx_strand_id
1 'polypeptide(L)'
;MRFKTITAPTMREAMQTLRDSMGPDAIILNTQCGADGSVILRAALERRAEPGALPDDDMAQMANPFAFPMADPAQETEIIAEISDALNFHRVSEDLVARLTKTASAFSVNDAIAALTATFDGLFGFSPLACAPERPVMLIGPAGAGKTVTTVKLTARALLAGHDAMLITTDVTRTGASA
;
A
#
# COMPACT_ATOMS: atom_id res chain seq x y z
N MET A 1 5.45 -26.47 8.15
CA MET A 1 4.20 -26.66 8.92
C MET A 1 3.34 -27.76 8.30
N ARG A 2 2.61 -28.54 9.08
CA ARG A 2 1.63 -29.55 8.59
C ARG A 2 0.24 -29.22 9.13
N PHE A 3 -0.77 -29.13 8.26
CA PHE A 3 -2.17 -28.86 8.63
C PHE A 3 -3.05 -30.10 8.45
N LYS A 4 -4.04 -30.26 9.33
CA LYS A 4 -5.01 -31.36 9.25
C LYS A 4 -6.37 -30.92 9.76
N THR A 5 -7.41 -31.40 9.08
CA THR A 5 -8.81 -31.20 9.47
C THR A 5 -9.34 -32.50 10.07
N ILE A 6 -9.99 -32.42 11.24
CA ILE A 6 -10.56 -33.54 11.98
C ILE A 6 -12.04 -33.26 12.21
N THR A 7 -12.89 -34.22 11.88
CA THR A 7 -14.33 -34.14 12.12
C THR A 7 -14.72 -35.24 13.10
N ALA A 8 -15.44 -34.89 14.16
CA ALA A 8 -15.91 -35.85 15.16
C ALA A 8 -17.30 -35.45 15.69
N PRO A 9 -18.09 -36.39 16.23
CA PRO A 9 -19.44 -36.11 16.72
C PRO A 9 -19.45 -35.29 18.01
N THR A 10 -18.35 -35.23 18.76
CA THR A 10 -18.22 -34.39 19.96
C THR A 10 -16.86 -33.74 20.04
N MET A 11 -16.78 -32.59 20.75
CA MET A 11 -15.52 -31.87 20.98
C MET A 11 -14.46 -32.75 21.68
N ARG A 12 -14.89 -33.58 22.64
CA ARG A 12 -13.99 -34.45 23.40
C ARG A 12 -13.30 -35.47 22.50
N GLU A 13 -14.05 -36.06 21.58
CA GLU A 13 -13.53 -37.03 20.61
C GLU A 13 -12.66 -36.36 19.54
N ALA A 14 -13.04 -35.15 19.10
CA ALA A 14 -12.24 -34.33 18.18
C ALA A 14 -10.86 -34.02 18.77
N MET A 15 -10.81 -33.62 20.05
CA MET A 15 -9.57 -33.32 20.77
C MET A 15 -8.71 -34.55 21.09
N GLN A 16 -9.32 -35.72 21.26
CA GLN A 16 -8.59 -36.97 21.47
C GLN A 16 -7.96 -37.43 20.15
N THR A 17 -8.72 -37.43 19.07
CA THR A 17 -8.24 -37.74 17.71
C THR A 17 -7.16 -36.75 17.24
N LEU A 18 -7.28 -35.47 17.63
CA LEU A 18 -6.25 -34.46 17.35
C LEU A 18 -4.94 -34.81 18.05
N ARG A 19 -4.98 -35.14 19.34
CA ARG A 19 -3.79 -35.48 20.12
C ARG A 19 -3.15 -36.79 19.68
N ASP A 20 -3.95 -37.80 19.36
CA ASP A 20 -3.45 -39.10 18.89
C ASP A 20 -2.77 -38.97 17.51
N SER A 21 -3.21 -38.01 16.68
CA SER A 21 -2.71 -37.88 15.30
C SER A 21 -1.67 -36.78 15.09
N MET A 22 -1.69 -35.69 15.86
CA MET A 22 -0.78 -34.55 15.71
C MET A 22 0.06 -34.26 16.96
N GLY A 23 -0.14 -34.99 18.06
CA GLY A 23 0.55 -34.78 19.32
C GLY A 23 -0.08 -33.70 20.19
N PRO A 24 0.44 -33.51 21.42
CA PRO A 24 -0.08 -32.52 22.38
C PRO A 24 0.18 -31.07 21.96
N ASP A 25 1.15 -30.83 21.07
CA ASP A 25 1.61 -29.49 20.67
C ASP A 25 0.89 -28.92 19.43
N ALA A 26 -0.20 -29.56 18.98
CA ALA A 26 -0.96 -29.10 17.84
C ALA A 26 -1.74 -27.81 18.16
N ILE A 27 -1.58 -26.79 17.33
CA ILE A 27 -2.27 -25.50 17.45
C ILE A 27 -3.58 -25.56 16.67
N ILE A 28 -4.71 -25.31 17.33
CA ILE A 28 -6.02 -25.27 16.69
C ILE A 28 -6.20 -23.91 16.02
N LEU A 29 -6.34 -23.91 14.70
CA LEU A 29 -6.55 -22.71 13.90
C LEU A 29 -8.02 -22.31 13.87
N ASN A 30 -8.93 -23.30 13.81
CA ASN A 30 -10.36 -23.03 13.72
C ASN A 30 -11.18 -24.20 14.29
N THR A 31 -12.31 -23.85 14.90
CA THR A 31 -13.29 -24.78 15.46
C THR A 31 -14.68 -24.40 14.94
N GLN A 32 -15.39 -25.35 14.33
CA GLN A 32 -16.76 -25.17 13.87
C GLN A 32 -17.68 -26.24 14.44
N CYS A 33 -18.81 -25.83 15.02
CA CYS A 33 -19.83 -26.73 15.55
C CYS A 33 -21.06 -26.71 14.62
N GLY A 34 -21.47 -27.88 14.14
CA GLY A 34 -22.68 -28.07 13.34
C GLY A 34 -23.94 -28.11 14.20
N ALA A 35 -25.10 -27.88 13.57
CA ALA A 35 -26.41 -27.90 14.23
C ALA A 35 -26.74 -29.27 14.87
N ASP A 36 -26.14 -30.35 14.38
CA ASP A 36 -26.31 -31.73 14.85
C ASP A 36 -25.36 -32.10 16.00
N GLY A 37 -24.60 -31.14 16.55
CA GLY A 37 -23.64 -31.34 17.64
C GLY A 37 -22.25 -31.82 17.21
N SER A 38 -22.04 -32.11 15.92
CA SER A 38 -20.74 -32.48 15.37
C SER A 38 -19.75 -31.31 15.32
N VAL A 39 -18.46 -31.61 15.46
CA VAL A 39 -17.39 -30.62 15.56
C VAL A 39 -16.33 -30.89 14.48
N ILE A 40 -15.96 -29.84 13.76
CA ILE A 40 -14.87 -29.84 12.79
C ILE A 40 -13.73 -28.96 13.34
N LEU A 41 -12.57 -29.56 13.59
CA LEU A 41 -11.35 -28.90 14.04
C LEU A 41 -10.35 -28.81 12.89
N ARG A 42 -9.81 -27.62 12.64
CA ARG A 42 -8.62 -27.43 11.79
C ARG A 42 -7.45 -27.08 12.67
N ALA A 43 -6.41 -27.88 12.62
CA ALA A 43 -5.21 -27.69 13.42
C ALA A 43 -3.94 -27.73 12.55
N ALA A 44 -2.90 -27.07 13.02
CA ALA A 44 -1.57 -27.09 12.43
C ALA A 44 -0.54 -27.47 13.50
N LEU A 45 0.43 -28.31 13.12
CA LEU A 45 1.62 -28.55 13.90
C LEU A 45 2.76 -27.73 13.31
N GLU A 46 3.20 -26.76 14.09
CA GLU A 46 4.45 -26.05 13.85
C GLU A 46 5.57 -26.96 14.34
N ARG A 47 6.50 -27.32 13.44
CA ARG A 47 7.67 -28.10 13.85
C ARG A 47 8.53 -27.14 14.67
N ARG A 48 8.47 -27.24 15.98
CA ARG A 48 9.46 -26.60 16.86
C ARG A 48 10.82 -27.12 16.41
N ALA A 49 11.68 -26.22 15.93
CA ALA A 49 13.05 -26.57 15.62
C ALA A 49 13.67 -27.17 16.89
N GLU A 50 14.21 -28.39 16.78
CA GLU A 50 14.99 -29.00 17.84
C GLU A 50 16.11 -28.03 18.22
N PRO A 51 16.29 -27.67 19.51
CA PRO A 51 17.39 -26.81 19.93
C PRO A 51 18.69 -27.60 19.76
N GLY A 52 19.35 -27.42 18.61
CA GLY A 52 20.63 -28.07 18.31
C GLY A 52 20.94 -28.30 16.83
N ALA A 53 19.99 -28.13 15.91
CA ALA A 53 20.27 -28.19 14.48
C ALA A 53 20.08 -26.80 13.86
N LEU A 54 21.12 -25.97 13.97
CA LEU A 54 21.23 -24.73 13.21
C LEU A 54 21.43 -25.10 11.73
N PRO A 55 20.59 -24.62 10.79
CA PRO A 55 21.01 -24.54 9.40
C PRO A 55 22.20 -23.57 9.33
N ASP A 56 23.19 -23.87 8.48
CA ASP A 56 24.47 -23.14 8.41
C ASP A 56 24.32 -21.62 8.17
N ASP A 57 23.14 -21.15 7.73
CA ASP A 57 22.82 -19.73 7.52
C ASP A 57 22.68 -18.92 8.82
N ASP A 58 22.29 -19.54 9.96
CA ASP A 58 21.98 -18.80 11.19
C ASP A 58 23.22 -18.42 12.02
N MET A 59 24.38 -19.05 11.77
CA MET A 59 25.62 -18.70 12.48
C MET A 59 26.15 -17.30 12.12
N ALA A 60 25.81 -16.76 10.95
CA ALA A 60 26.18 -15.40 10.57
C ALA A 60 25.38 -14.33 11.34
N GLN A 61 24.15 -14.64 11.76
CA GLN A 61 23.26 -13.68 12.42
C GLN A 61 23.49 -13.56 13.94
N MET A 62 24.10 -14.55 14.59
CA MET A 62 24.46 -14.45 16.02
C MET A 62 25.69 -13.59 16.31
N ALA A 63 26.47 -13.21 15.30
CA ALA A 63 27.68 -12.41 15.50
C ALA A 63 27.41 -10.93 15.80
N ASN A 64 26.17 -10.45 15.66
CA ASN A 64 25.85 -9.05 15.92
C ASN A 64 24.41 -8.86 16.44
N PRO A 65 24.19 -8.71 17.77
CA PRO A 65 22.86 -8.46 18.35
C PRO A 65 22.28 -7.08 17.99
N PHE A 66 23.00 -6.27 17.21
CA PHE A 66 22.55 -5.03 16.58
C PHE A 66 22.37 -5.14 15.06
N ALA A 67 22.45 -6.34 14.48
CA ALA A 67 22.06 -6.55 13.09
C ALA A 67 20.53 -6.37 12.99
N PHE A 68 20.10 -5.14 12.70
CA PHE A 68 18.82 -4.93 12.04
C PHE A 68 18.77 -5.86 10.82
N PRO A 69 17.63 -6.47 10.49
CA PRO A 69 17.51 -7.23 9.25
C PRO A 69 17.86 -6.25 8.13
N MET A 70 19.08 -6.35 7.63
CA MET A 70 19.49 -5.67 6.41
C MET A 70 18.51 -6.22 5.38
N ALA A 71 17.72 -5.33 4.79
CA ALA A 71 16.81 -5.71 3.73
C ALA A 71 17.59 -6.55 2.71
N ASP A 72 17.04 -7.69 2.33
CA ASP A 72 17.68 -8.54 1.34
C ASP A 72 17.84 -7.71 0.06
N PRO A 73 19.07 -7.46 -0.42
CA PRO A 73 19.29 -6.63 -1.62
C PRO A 73 18.54 -7.19 -2.83
N ALA A 74 18.23 -8.50 -2.87
CA ALA A 74 17.39 -9.09 -3.90
C ALA A 74 15.94 -8.59 -3.81
N GLN A 75 15.39 -8.50 -2.60
CA GLN A 75 14.03 -8.03 -2.36
C GLN A 75 13.89 -6.52 -2.64
N GLU A 76 14.88 -5.72 -2.27
CA GLU A 76 14.90 -4.29 -2.64
C GLU A 76 14.90 -4.10 -4.16
N THR A 77 15.67 -4.93 -4.89
CA THR A 77 15.73 -4.87 -6.36
C THR A 77 14.38 -5.24 -6.99
N GLU A 78 13.68 -6.23 -6.47
CA GLU A 78 12.35 -6.65 -6.93
C GLU A 78 11.30 -5.55 -6.72
N ILE A 79 11.31 -4.92 -5.54
CA ILE A 79 10.40 -3.81 -5.22
C ILE A 79 10.61 -2.62 -6.17
N ILE A 80 11.86 -2.25 -6.43
CA ILE A 80 12.18 -1.14 -7.34
C ILE A 80 11.79 -1.48 -8.77
N ALA A 81 11.97 -2.73 -9.21
CA ALA A 81 11.53 -3.18 -10.52
C ALA A 81 10.00 -3.09 -10.66
N GLU A 82 9.25 -3.54 -9.66
CA GLU A 82 7.78 -3.45 -9.64
C GLU A 82 7.30 -1.99 -9.73
N ILE A 83 7.90 -1.09 -8.96
CA ILE A 83 7.59 0.35 -9.01
C ILE A 83 7.91 0.93 -10.40
N SER A 84 9.08 0.59 -10.96
CA SER A 84 9.50 1.04 -12.28
C SER A 84 8.51 0.60 -13.37
N ASP A 85 8.11 -0.68 -13.35
CA ASP A 85 7.17 -1.24 -14.32
C ASP A 85 5.80 -0.57 -14.23
N ALA A 86 5.29 -0.33 -13.02
CA ALA A 86 4.04 0.40 -12.80
C ALA A 86 4.10 1.83 -13.35
N LEU A 87 5.19 2.56 -13.10
CA LEU A 87 5.35 3.95 -13.58
C LEU A 87 5.45 4.01 -15.11
N ASN A 88 6.17 3.06 -15.72
CA ASN A 88 6.26 2.95 -17.18
C ASN A 88 4.91 2.61 -17.81
N PHE A 89 4.15 1.71 -17.19
CA PHE A 89 2.78 1.39 -17.61
C PHE A 89 1.89 2.65 -17.65
N HIS A 90 2.05 3.55 -16.66
CA HIS A 90 1.34 4.83 -16.59
C HIS A 90 1.96 5.95 -17.46
N ARG A 91 2.98 5.63 -18.28
CA ARG A 91 3.66 6.56 -19.20
C ARG A 91 4.25 7.78 -18.50
N VAL A 92 4.76 7.58 -17.29
CA VAL A 92 5.57 8.57 -16.60
C VAL A 92 6.86 8.79 -17.40
N SER A 93 7.33 10.03 -17.50
CA SER A 93 8.57 10.33 -18.24
C SER A 93 9.78 9.65 -17.60
N GLU A 94 10.73 9.18 -18.40
CA GLU A 94 11.94 8.46 -17.95
C GLU A 94 12.69 9.21 -16.83
N ASP A 95 12.85 10.53 -16.96
CA ASP A 95 13.49 11.37 -15.94
C ASP A 95 12.77 11.31 -14.58
N LEU A 96 11.44 11.24 -14.60
CA LEU A 96 10.61 11.20 -13.40
C LEU A 96 10.63 9.79 -12.81
N VAL A 97 10.58 8.74 -13.64
CA VAL A 97 10.77 7.35 -13.20
C VAL A 97 12.11 7.20 -12.48
N ALA A 98 13.21 7.63 -13.09
CA ALA A 98 14.54 7.56 -12.51
C ALA A 98 14.64 8.31 -11.17
N ARG A 99 13.98 9.47 -11.06
CA ARG A 99 13.95 10.24 -9.81
C ARG A 99 13.10 9.56 -8.73
N LEU A 100 11.96 8.98 -9.10
CA LEU A 100 11.09 8.25 -8.18
C LEU A 100 11.77 6.98 -7.66
N THR A 101 12.32 6.14 -8.53
CA THR A 101 12.98 4.88 -8.13
C THR A 101 14.22 5.13 -7.27
N LYS A 102 15.03 6.14 -7.59
CA LYS A 102 16.16 6.56 -6.75
C LYS A 102 15.75 7.03 -5.35
N THR A 103 14.59 7.67 -5.24
CA THR A 103 14.07 8.13 -3.95
C THR A 103 13.45 6.97 -3.18
N ALA A 104 12.75 6.05 -3.89
CA ALA A 104 12.19 4.82 -3.32
C ALA A 104 13.27 3.92 -2.71
N SER A 105 14.45 3.80 -3.35
CA SER A 105 15.56 2.99 -2.82
C SER A 105 16.18 3.54 -1.54
N ALA A 106 15.87 4.78 -1.16
CA ALA A 106 16.32 5.35 0.12
C ALA A 106 15.43 4.93 1.29
N PHE A 107 14.25 4.36 1.02
CA PHE A 107 13.34 3.87 2.04
C PHE A 107 13.50 2.35 2.19
N SER A 108 13.98 1.90 3.36
CA SER A 108 14.09 0.48 3.69
C SER A 108 12.72 -0.10 4.08
N VAL A 109 11.87 -0.31 3.08
CA VAL A 109 10.51 -0.83 3.24
C VAL A 109 10.35 -2.09 2.38
N ASN A 110 9.76 -3.14 2.96
CA ASN A 110 9.59 -4.45 2.31
C ASN A 110 8.31 -4.53 1.44
N ASP A 111 7.75 -3.40 1.05
CA ASP A 111 6.49 -3.30 0.31
C ASP A 111 6.54 -2.17 -0.72
N ALA A 112 6.19 -2.47 -1.97
CA ALA A 112 6.26 -1.54 -3.09
C ALA A 112 5.30 -0.35 -2.94
N ILE A 113 4.09 -0.61 -2.43
CA ILE A 113 3.08 0.43 -2.22
C ILE A 113 3.55 1.41 -1.15
N ALA A 114 4.05 0.91 -0.02
CA ALA A 114 4.57 1.73 1.07
C ALA A 114 5.82 2.52 0.64
N ALA A 115 6.74 1.91 -0.11
CA ALA A 115 7.92 2.60 -0.65
C ALA A 115 7.52 3.73 -1.63
N LEU A 116 6.56 3.48 -2.52
CA LEU A 116 6.05 4.49 -3.45
C LEU A 116 5.30 5.62 -2.72
N THR A 117 4.52 5.29 -1.69
CA THR A 117 3.79 6.26 -0.87
C THR A 117 4.76 7.22 -0.17
N ALA A 118 5.78 6.68 0.51
CA ALA A 118 6.81 7.48 1.16
C ALA A 118 7.58 8.36 0.15
N THR A 119 7.80 7.83 -1.06
CA THR A 119 8.41 8.57 -2.16
C THR A 119 7.55 9.75 -2.61
N PHE A 120 6.23 9.55 -2.75
CA PHE A 120 5.32 10.62 -3.13
C PHE A 120 5.21 11.70 -2.04
N ASP A 121 5.12 11.31 -0.78
CA ASP A 121 5.10 12.26 0.34
C ASP A 121 6.39 13.09 0.42
N GLY A 122 7.54 12.49 0.11
CA GLY A 122 8.83 13.17 0.09
C GLY A 122 9.05 14.10 -1.11
N LEU A 123 8.39 13.85 -2.25
CA LEU A 123 8.65 14.57 -3.50
C LEU A 123 7.55 15.57 -3.88
N PHE A 124 6.31 15.31 -3.50
CA PHE A 124 5.17 16.14 -3.88
C PHE A 124 4.64 16.94 -2.69
N GLY A 125 4.95 18.24 -2.69
CA GLY A 125 4.29 19.22 -1.84
C GLY A 125 3.09 19.83 -2.56
N PHE A 126 1.95 19.92 -1.88
CA PHE A 126 0.75 20.58 -2.40
C PHE A 126 0.43 21.83 -1.59
N SER A 127 0.28 22.97 -2.26
CA SER A 127 -0.29 24.17 -1.67
C SER A 127 -1.79 24.21 -2.00
N PRO A 128 -2.69 24.02 -1.03
CA PRO A 128 -4.12 24.04 -1.30
C PRO A 128 -4.55 25.43 -1.79
N LEU A 129 -5.39 25.47 -2.81
CA LEU A 129 -6.01 26.71 -3.26
C LEU A 129 -7.25 26.99 -2.41
N ALA A 130 -7.21 28.10 -1.67
CA ALA A 130 -8.33 28.60 -0.86
C ALA A 130 -9.56 28.87 -1.74
N CYS A 131 -10.77 28.70 -1.19
CA CYS A 131 -12.01 29.03 -1.90
C CYS A 131 -12.09 30.53 -2.23
N ALA A 132 -11.63 31.38 -1.32
CA ALA A 132 -11.46 32.82 -1.51
C ALA A 132 -9.99 33.18 -1.26
N PRO A 133 -9.12 33.15 -2.30
CA PRO A 133 -7.72 33.52 -2.14
C PRO A 133 -7.58 35.02 -1.88
N GLU A 134 -6.60 35.41 -1.04
CA GLU A 134 -6.33 36.81 -0.71
C GLU A 134 -5.86 37.64 -1.92
N ARG A 135 -5.34 36.97 -2.94
CA ARG A 135 -4.83 37.59 -4.18
C ARG A 135 -5.62 37.08 -5.38
N PRO A 136 -5.84 37.92 -6.41
CA PRO A 136 -6.44 37.49 -7.66
C PRO A 136 -5.67 36.31 -8.29
N VAL A 137 -6.40 35.36 -8.87
CA VAL A 137 -5.83 34.18 -9.53
C VAL A 137 -5.93 34.35 -11.04
N MET A 138 -4.80 34.22 -11.75
CA MET A 138 -4.74 34.22 -13.20
C MET A 138 -4.33 32.83 -13.71
N LEU A 139 -5.09 32.27 -14.67
CA LEU A 139 -4.77 30.98 -15.27
C LEU A 139 -4.05 31.15 -16.61
N ILE A 140 -2.86 30.57 -16.73
CA ILE A 140 -1.96 30.71 -17.89
C ILE A 140 -1.55 29.31 -18.37
N GLY A 141 -1.39 29.11 -19.67
CA GLY A 141 -1.01 27.82 -20.24
C GLY A 141 -1.40 27.67 -21.72
N PRO A 142 -1.04 26.55 -22.36
CA PRO A 142 -1.27 26.31 -23.79
C PRO A 142 -2.76 26.20 -24.14
N ALA A 143 -3.09 26.25 -25.44
CA ALA A 143 -4.45 26.03 -25.93
C ALA A 143 -4.92 24.60 -25.56
N GLY A 144 -6.20 24.44 -25.22
CA GLY A 144 -6.75 23.14 -24.83
C GLY A 144 -6.46 22.70 -23.38
N ALA A 145 -5.58 23.38 -22.64
CA ALA A 145 -5.23 23.03 -21.25
C ALA A 145 -6.36 23.21 -20.21
N GLY A 146 -7.59 23.53 -20.65
CA GLY A 146 -8.75 23.64 -19.76
C GLY A 146 -8.85 24.93 -18.95
N LYS A 147 -8.04 25.98 -19.23
CA LYS A 147 -8.04 27.27 -18.50
C LYS A 147 -9.45 27.80 -18.22
N THR A 148 -10.26 27.97 -19.26
CA THR A 148 -11.64 28.50 -19.15
C THR A 148 -12.51 27.64 -18.24
N VAL A 149 -12.49 26.32 -18.41
CA VAL A 149 -13.27 25.38 -17.59
C VAL A 149 -12.80 25.41 -16.15
N THR A 150 -11.50 25.48 -15.91
CA THR A 150 -10.93 25.59 -14.56
C THR A 150 -11.32 26.91 -13.90
N THR A 151 -11.29 28.05 -14.60
CA THR A 151 -11.74 29.33 -14.04
C THR A 151 -13.20 29.26 -13.60
N VAL A 152 -14.08 28.69 -14.43
CA VAL A 152 -15.50 28.49 -14.10
C VAL A 152 -15.66 27.60 -12.88
N LYS A 153 -14.93 26.48 -12.80
CA LYS A 153 -14.96 25.58 -11.63
C LYS A 153 -14.49 26.25 -10.34
N LEU A 154 -13.43 27.06 -10.40
CA LEU A 154 -12.94 27.82 -9.24
C LEU A 154 -13.95 28.87 -8.79
N THR A 155 -14.55 29.59 -9.74
CA THR A 155 -15.58 30.60 -9.47
C THR A 155 -16.82 29.94 -8.85
N ALA A 156 -17.31 28.84 -9.43
CA ALA A 156 -18.44 28.09 -8.89
C ALA A 156 -18.15 27.57 -7.48
N ARG A 157 -16.94 27.06 -7.22
CA ARG A 157 -16.51 26.62 -5.88
C ARG A 157 -16.54 27.77 -4.87
N ALA A 158 -16.11 28.96 -5.24
CA ALA A 158 -16.16 30.15 -4.38
C ALA A 158 -17.61 30.58 -4.06
N LEU A 159 -18.45 30.67 -5.10
CA LEU A 159 -19.87 31.03 -4.96
C LEU A 159 -20.64 30.02 -4.09
N LEU A 160 -20.41 28.71 -4.29
CA LEU A 160 -21.03 27.66 -3.47
C LEU A 160 -20.57 27.68 -2.01
N ALA A 161 -19.37 28.20 -1.74
CA ALA A 161 -18.87 28.42 -0.39
C ALA A 161 -19.38 29.73 0.23
N GLY A 162 -20.25 30.49 -0.47
CA GLY A 162 -20.82 31.75 0.00
C GLY A 162 -19.91 32.96 -0.15
N HIS A 163 -18.86 32.86 -0.97
CA HIS A 163 -17.98 33.98 -1.28
C HIS A 163 -18.39 34.65 -2.59
N ASP A 164 -18.21 35.97 -2.66
CA ASP A 164 -18.31 36.70 -3.91
C ASP A 164 -17.12 36.38 -4.82
N ALA A 165 -17.39 36.20 -6.11
CA ALA A 165 -16.36 35.93 -7.11
C ALA A 165 -16.60 36.75 -8.37
N MET A 166 -15.54 37.37 -8.88
CA MET A 166 -15.57 38.14 -10.12
C MET A 166 -14.74 37.41 -11.18
N LEU A 167 -15.37 37.13 -12.32
CA LEU A 167 -14.71 36.55 -13.48
C LEU A 167 -14.23 37.67 -14.41
N ILE A 168 -12.95 37.68 -14.75
CA ILE A 168 -12.38 38.57 -15.77
C ILE A 168 -11.91 37.70 -16.93
N THR A 169 -12.42 37.97 -18.12
CA THR A 169 -11.95 37.31 -19.36
C THR A 169 -10.93 38.19 -20.07
N THR A 170 -9.79 37.61 -20.42
CA THR A 170 -8.79 38.21 -21.31
C THR A 170 -8.67 37.44 -22.63
N ASP A 171 -9.45 36.38 -22.81
CA ASP A 171 -9.44 35.55 -24.03
C ASP A 171 -10.48 36.12 -25.00
N VAL A 172 -10.04 37.00 -25.91
CA VAL A 172 -10.92 37.66 -26.89
C VAL A 172 -11.02 36.92 -28.23
N THR A 173 -10.33 35.78 -28.36
CA THR A 173 -10.14 35.11 -29.65
C THR A 173 -10.98 33.84 -29.83
N ARG A 174 -11.44 33.22 -28.75
CA ARG A 174 -12.25 31.99 -28.83
C ARG A 174 -13.74 32.31 -28.76
N THR A 175 -14.52 31.75 -29.69
CA THR A 175 -15.99 31.78 -29.62
C THR A 175 -16.48 31.09 -28.34
N GLY A 176 -17.22 31.81 -27.50
CA GLY A 176 -17.64 31.39 -26.15
C GLY A 176 -16.81 31.96 -25.00
N ALA A 177 -15.83 32.83 -25.27
CA ALA A 177 -15.00 33.49 -24.26
C ALA A 177 -15.53 34.87 -23.79
N SER A 178 -16.65 35.31 -24.35
CA SER A 178 -17.42 36.45 -23.85
C SER A 178 -18.19 35.99 -22.61
N ALA A 179 -17.71 36.43 -21.44
CA ALA A 179 -18.45 36.31 -20.18
C ALA A 179 -19.64 37.27 -20.17
#